data_AF-A0A0Q4CNR6-F1
#
_entry.id   AF-A0A0Q4CNR6-F1
#
_cell.length_a   1.000
_cell.length_b   1.000
_cell.length_c   1.000
_cell.angle_alpha   90.00
_cell.angle_beta   90.00
_cell.angle_gamma   90.00
#
_symmetry.space_group_name_H-M   'P 1'
#
loop_
_entity.id
_entity.type
_entity.pdbx_description
1 polymer ?
#
loop_
_entity_poly.entity_id
_entity_poly.type
_entity_poly.pdbx_seq_one_letter_code
_entity_poly.pdbx_strand_id
1 'polypeptide(L)'
;MTAPRDAGYRAMLSKDNVGDPIIKSGAAGVDFSVLFYNCTEHKDCKTVQFYAGFVKKGVTVDTMNKWNAEHRFARVYLDDDKDPRIEMDVDLDSGGMSPGLFKANIATWESLLGEFQKAIDF
;
A
#
# COMPACT_ATOMS: atom_id res chain seq x y z
N MET A 1 12.12 -8.78 -14.21
CA MET A 1 12.59 -7.59 -13.47
C MET A 1 11.37 -6.96 -12.82
N THR A 2 11.36 -6.78 -11.51
CA THR A 2 10.18 -6.29 -10.77
C THR A 2 10.18 -4.77 -10.78
N ALA A 3 9.11 -4.15 -11.29
CA ALA A 3 8.96 -2.71 -11.47
C ALA A 3 9.38 -1.82 -10.26
N PRO A 4 9.24 -2.24 -8.99
CA PRO A 4 9.76 -1.48 -7.85
C PRO A 4 11.28 -1.30 -7.83
N ARG A 5 12.06 -2.29 -8.30
CA ARG A 5 13.53 -2.16 -8.39
C ARG A 5 13.93 -1.13 -9.43
N ASP A 6 13.21 -1.06 -10.54
CA ASP A 6 13.44 -0.09 -11.61
C ASP A 6 13.04 1.34 -11.20
N ALA A 7 12.25 1.47 -10.13
CA ALA A 7 11.91 2.73 -9.49
C ALA A 7 12.86 3.09 -8.33
N GLY A 8 13.92 2.31 -8.08
CA GLY A 8 14.94 2.59 -7.07
C GLY A 8 14.68 2.00 -5.68
N TYR A 9 13.63 1.18 -5.52
CA TYR A 9 13.25 0.63 -4.23
C TYR A 9 13.95 -0.68 -3.92
N ARG A 10 14.22 -0.92 -2.64
CA ARG A 10 14.45 -2.27 -2.13
C ARG A 10 13.16 -3.06 -2.30
N ALA A 11 13.22 -4.16 -3.06
CA ALA A 11 12.05 -5.00 -3.31
C ALA A 11 12.42 -6.47 -3.04
N MET A 12 11.80 -7.04 -2.01
CA MET A 12 11.88 -8.47 -1.70
C MET A 12 10.59 -9.14 -2.14
N LEU A 13 10.70 -10.14 -3.01
CA LEU A 13 9.59 -10.97 -3.43
C LEU A 13 9.35 -12.07 -2.39
N SER A 14 8.11 -12.23 -1.96
CA SER A 14 7.63 -13.35 -1.16
C SER A 14 6.28 -13.83 -1.71
N LYS A 15 5.63 -14.75 -0.99
CA LYS A 15 4.27 -15.22 -1.28
C LYS A 15 3.41 -15.14 -0.03
N ASP A 16 2.10 -15.01 -0.22
CA ASP A 16 1.11 -15.13 0.85
C ASP A 16 0.78 -16.60 1.18
N ASN A 17 -0.21 -16.83 2.03
CA ASN A 17 -0.61 -18.16 2.49
C ASN A 17 -1.31 -19.02 1.43
N VAL A 18 -1.80 -18.40 0.34
CA VAL A 18 -2.43 -19.12 -0.78
C VAL A 18 -1.49 -19.19 -2.00
N GLY A 19 -0.32 -18.56 -1.92
CA GLY A 19 0.74 -18.64 -2.93
C GLY A 19 0.83 -17.41 -3.84
N ASP A 20 -0.02 -16.39 -3.61
CA ASP A 20 -0.03 -15.17 -4.40
C ASP A 20 1.20 -14.29 -4.08
N PRO A 21 1.71 -13.52 -5.07
CA PRO A 21 2.91 -12.72 -4.85
C PRO A 21 2.73 -11.64 -3.79
N ILE A 22 3.79 -11.38 -3.04
CA ILE A 22 3.94 -10.19 -2.19
C ILE A 22 5.26 -9.52 -2.54
N ILE A 23 5.26 -8.18 -2.62
CA ILE A 23 6.50 -7.40 -2.65
C ILE A 23 6.61 -6.64 -1.33
N LYS A 24 7.70 -6.83 -0.59
CA LYS A 24 8.07 -5.99 0.55
C LYS A 24 9.03 -4.90 0.10
N SER A 25 8.75 -3.67 0.53
CA SER A 25 9.54 -2.49 0.21
C SER A 25 9.50 -1.49 1.36
N GLY A 26 10.14 -0.33 1.20
CA GLY A 26 10.14 0.72 2.19
C GLY A 26 10.15 2.11 1.55
N ALA A 27 9.41 3.03 2.14
CA ALA A 27 9.27 4.42 1.74
C ALA A 27 9.01 5.28 2.97
N ALA A 28 9.38 6.56 2.92
CA ALA A 28 9.16 7.50 4.04
C ALA A 28 9.63 6.97 5.41
N GLY A 29 10.69 6.17 5.46
CA GLY A 29 11.27 5.62 6.69
C GLY A 29 10.59 4.38 7.26
N VAL A 30 9.53 3.85 6.61
CA VAL A 30 8.80 2.67 7.07
C VAL A 30 8.67 1.60 5.99
N ASP A 31 8.49 0.36 6.42
CA ASP A 31 8.25 -0.76 5.52
C ASP A 31 6.77 -0.80 5.09
N PHE A 32 6.54 -1.19 3.85
CA PHE A 32 5.21 -1.45 3.30
C PHE A 32 5.22 -2.71 2.42
N SER A 33 4.03 -3.24 2.16
CA SER A 33 3.82 -4.38 1.28
C SER A 33 3.00 -3.99 0.06
N VAL A 34 3.28 -4.63 -1.07
CA VAL A 34 2.39 -4.66 -2.24
C VAL A 34 1.84 -6.07 -2.35
N LEU A 35 0.53 -6.17 -2.16
CA LEU A 35 -0.24 -7.41 -2.21
C LEU A 35 -0.89 -7.53 -3.58
N PHE A 36 -1.01 -8.75 -4.10
CA PHE A 36 -1.57 -9.03 -5.41
C PHE A 36 -2.87 -9.80 -5.24
N TYR A 37 -3.94 -9.37 -5.93
CA TYR A 37 -5.28 -9.94 -5.80
C TYR A 37 -5.89 -10.31 -7.14
N ASN A 38 -6.93 -11.14 -7.09
CA ASN A 38 -7.70 -11.58 -8.25
C ASN A 38 -6.80 -12.24 -9.33
N CYS A 39 -5.87 -13.08 -8.89
CA CYS A 39 -4.93 -13.78 -9.76
C CYS A 39 -5.57 -15.02 -10.39
N THR A 40 -5.18 -15.33 -11.63
CA THR A 40 -5.47 -16.61 -12.28
C THR A 40 -4.24 -17.50 -12.15
N GLU A 41 -4.35 -18.62 -11.43
CA GLU A 41 -3.22 -19.54 -11.16
C GLU A 41 -1.98 -18.81 -10.58
N HIS A 42 -2.18 -17.87 -9.65
CA HIS A 42 -1.14 -17.03 -9.04
C HIS A 42 -0.38 -16.12 -10.02
N LYS A 43 -0.97 -15.86 -11.20
CA LYS A 43 -0.47 -14.99 -12.26
C LYS A 43 -1.56 -14.01 -12.70
N ASP A 44 -1.19 -13.03 -13.54
CA ASP A 44 -2.12 -12.10 -14.20
C ASP A 44 -3.15 -11.43 -13.27
N CYS A 45 -2.69 -11.08 -12.05
CA CYS A 45 -3.47 -10.47 -11.00
C CYS A 45 -4.10 -9.14 -11.46
N LYS A 46 -5.39 -8.95 -11.15
CA LYS A 46 -6.17 -7.80 -11.64
C LYS A 46 -6.09 -6.59 -10.74
N THR A 47 -5.59 -6.74 -9.51
CA THR A 47 -5.51 -5.64 -8.56
C THR A 47 -4.22 -5.78 -7.76
N VAL A 48 -3.60 -4.65 -7.44
CA VAL A 48 -2.55 -4.59 -6.43
C VAL A 48 -2.97 -3.65 -5.30
N GLN A 49 -2.58 -3.97 -4.08
CA GLN A 49 -2.81 -3.12 -2.92
C GLN A 49 -1.48 -2.77 -2.28
N PHE A 50 -1.25 -1.48 -2.09
CA PHE A 50 -0.21 -0.99 -1.20
C PHE A 50 -0.75 -0.98 0.23
N TYR A 51 0.00 -1.56 1.15
CA TYR A 51 -0.41 -1.75 2.54
C TYR A 51 0.72 -1.40 3.50
N ALA A 52 0.41 -0.60 4.53
CA ALA A 52 1.27 -0.42 5.69
C ALA A 52 0.46 -0.47 6.99
N GLY A 53 1.05 -1.06 8.02
CA GLY A 53 0.48 -1.11 9.36
C GLY A 53 1.49 -0.67 10.40
N PHE A 54 1.02 0.07 11.40
CA PHE A 54 1.84 0.64 12.46
C PHE A 54 1.37 0.10 13.81
N VAL A 55 2.30 -0.18 14.72
CA VAL A 55 1.98 -0.47 16.13
C VAL A 55 2.00 0.85 16.89
N LYS A 56 0.83 1.48 17.06
CA LYS A 56 0.69 2.83 17.63
C LYS A 56 -0.64 2.95 18.36
N LYS A 57 -0.57 3.15 19.67
CA LYS A 57 -1.76 3.36 20.51
C LYS A 57 -2.13 4.84 20.61
N GLY A 58 -3.38 5.09 21.00
CA GLY A 58 -3.92 6.44 21.21
C GLY A 58 -4.47 7.11 19.95
N VAL A 59 -4.38 6.46 18.78
CA VAL A 59 -4.98 6.95 17.55
C VAL A 59 -6.49 6.68 17.55
N THR A 60 -7.28 7.65 17.11
CA THR A 60 -8.75 7.59 17.20
C THR A 60 -9.40 7.38 15.83
N VAL A 61 -10.65 6.88 15.83
CA VAL A 61 -11.46 6.80 14.62
C VAL A 61 -11.74 8.19 14.04
N ASP A 62 -11.84 9.22 14.87
CA ASP A 62 -12.00 10.61 14.40
C ASP A 62 -10.78 11.08 13.61
N THR A 63 -9.56 10.73 14.05
CA THR A 63 -8.33 10.95 13.30
C THR A 63 -8.39 10.26 11.94
N MET A 64 -8.81 8.99 11.89
CA MET A 64 -8.95 8.21 10.65
C MET A 64 -9.97 8.85 9.70
N ASN A 65 -11.15 9.20 10.22
CA ASN A 65 -12.25 9.74 9.42
C ASN A 65 -11.90 11.12 8.85
N LYS A 66 -11.25 11.97 9.65
CA LYS A 66 -10.75 13.27 9.17
C LYS A 66 -9.72 13.06 8.05
N TRP A 67 -8.76 12.17 8.25
CA TRP A 67 -7.74 11.90 7.24
C TRP A 67 -8.36 11.39 5.93
N ASN A 68 -9.28 10.43 5.99
CA ASN A 68 -10.01 9.91 4.82
C ASN A 68 -10.83 11.00 4.10
N ALA A 69 -11.40 11.97 4.83
CA ALA A 69 -12.13 13.08 4.21
C ALA A 69 -11.23 14.05 3.43
N GLU A 70 -9.94 14.12 3.80
CA GLU A 70 -8.95 15.01 3.20
C GLU A 70 -8.14 14.33 2.07
N HIS A 71 -8.13 12.99 1.99
CA HIS A 71 -7.29 12.22 1.07
C HIS A 71 -8.10 11.17 0.29
N ARG A 72 -8.15 11.30 -1.03
CA ARG A 72 -9.06 10.50 -1.88
C ARG A 72 -8.50 9.17 -2.41
N PHE A 73 -7.19 8.94 -2.28
CA PHE A 73 -6.49 7.85 -2.98
C PHE A 73 -5.98 6.75 -2.04
N ALA A 74 -6.30 6.83 -0.76
CA ALA A 74 -6.05 5.75 0.18
C ALA A 74 -7.15 5.74 1.22
N ARG A 75 -7.29 4.61 1.90
CA ARG A 75 -8.15 4.47 3.07
C ARG A 75 -7.32 4.16 4.29
N VAL A 76 -7.73 4.71 5.43
CA VAL A 76 -7.14 4.43 6.73
C VAL A 76 -8.18 3.93 7.71
N TYR A 77 -7.77 3.01 8.58
CA TYR A 77 -8.63 2.41 9.59
C TYR A 77 -7.79 1.89 10.77
N LEU A 78 -8.47 1.59 11.88
CA LEU A 78 -7.89 0.87 13.00
C LEU A 78 -8.23 -0.61 12.85
N ASP A 79 -7.25 -1.48 13.07
CA ASP A 79 -7.52 -2.92 13.16
C ASP A 79 -8.16 -3.31 14.51
N ASP A 80 -8.30 -4.62 14.72
CA ASP A 80 -8.92 -5.19 15.93
C ASP A 80 -8.15 -4.82 17.21
N ASP A 81 -6.83 -4.64 17.11
CA ASP A 81 -5.94 -4.24 18.21
C ASP A 81 -5.84 -2.71 18.38
N LYS A 82 -6.63 -1.95 17.62
CA LYS A 82 -6.61 -0.47 17.57
C LYS A 82 -5.30 0.10 17.07
N ASP A 83 -4.63 -0.63 16.19
CA ASP A 83 -3.43 -0.21 15.52
C ASP A 83 -3.77 0.34 14.12
N PRO A 84 -3.22 1.49 13.70
CA PRO A 84 -3.60 2.15 12.46
C PRO A 84 -3.04 1.44 11.22
N ARG A 85 -3.84 1.44 10.15
CA ARG A 85 -3.57 0.83 8.86
C ARG A 85 -3.83 1.85 7.76
N ILE A 86 -3.04 1.79 6.68
CA ILE A 86 -3.26 2.53 5.44
C ILE A 86 -3.17 1.60 4.25
N GLU A 87 -4.11 1.76 3.32
CA GLU A 87 -4.20 0.99 2.09
C GLU A 87 -4.48 1.86 0.88
N MET A 88 -3.85 1.53 -0.25
CA MET A 88 -4.15 2.09 -1.57
C MET A 88 -4.27 0.97 -2.59
N ASP A 89 -5.46 0.79 -3.14
CA ASP A 89 -5.72 -0.19 -4.20
C ASP A 89 -5.49 0.44 -5.59
N VAL A 90 -4.92 -0.36 -6.50
CA VAL A 90 -4.72 -0.01 -7.90
C VAL A 90 -5.31 -1.12 -8.76
N ASP A 91 -6.29 -0.73 -9.58
CA ASP A 91 -6.89 -1.59 -10.59
C ASP A 91 -5.95 -1.74 -11.80
N LEU A 92 -5.68 -2.99 -12.16
CA LEU A 92 -4.86 -3.41 -13.30
C LEU A 92 -5.66 -4.26 -14.28
N ASP A 93 -6.98 -4.35 -14.12
CA ASP A 93 -7.82 -5.11 -15.03
C ASP A 93 -7.82 -4.49 -16.45
N SER A 94 -8.26 -5.27 -17.44
CA SER A 94 -8.42 -4.82 -18.82
C SER A 94 -7.14 -4.28 -19.49
N GLY A 95 -5.98 -4.85 -19.17
CA GLY A 95 -4.71 -4.58 -19.87
C GLY A 95 -3.62 -3.94 -19.01
N GLY A 96 -3.85 -3.77 -17.72
CA GLY A 96 -2.85 -3.28 -16.79
C GLY A 96 -2.60 -1.79 -16.91
N MET A 97 -1.38 -1.40 -16.57
CA MET A 97 -0.99 0.00 -16.41
C MET A 97 0.33 0.28 -17.12
N SER A 98 0.46 1.47 -17.72
CA SER A 98 1.74 1.90 -18.30
C SER A 98 2.82 2.04 -17.21
N PRO A 99 4.11 1.81 -17.53
CA PRO A 99 5.18 1.97 -16.55
C PRO A 99 5.23 3.38 -15.92
N GLY A 100 4.90 4.42 -16.70
CA GLY A 100 4.84 5.80 -16.21
C GLY A 100 3.72 6.02 -15.21
N LEU A 101 2.53 5.50 -15.47
CA LEU A 101 1.40 5.60 -14.55
C LEU A 101 1.65 4.75 -13.28
N PHE A 102 2.35 3.63 -13.40
CA PHE A 102 2.72 2.82 -12.23
C PHE A 102 3.68 3.58 -11.30
N LYS A 103 4.70 4.25 -11.87
CA LYS A 103 5.59 5.12 -11.10
C LYS A 103 4.84 6.27 -10.42
N ALA A 104 3.86 6.86 -11.09
CA ALA A 104 3.02 7.92 -10.52
C ALA A 104 2.16 7.42 -9.34
N ASN A 105 1.64 6.19 -9.42
CA ASN A 105 0.94 5.57 -8.30
C ASN A 105 1.88 5.31 -7.11
N ILE A 106 3.10 4.82 -7.35
CA ILE A 106 4.09 4.68 -6.27
C ILE A 106 4.37 6.03 -5.60
N ALA A 107 4.59 7.10 -6.36
CA ALA A 107 4.84 8.43 -5.79
C ALA A 107 3.63 8.96 -5.00
N THR A 108 2.41 8.64 -5.44
CA THR A 108 1.17 8.96 -4.72
C THR A 108 1.10 8.20 -3.40
N TRP A 109 1.43 6.90 -3.40
CA TRP A 109 1.53 6.08 -2.20
C TRP A 109 2.54 6.66 -1.20
N GLU A 110 3.73 7.06 -1.65
CA GLU A 110 4.75 7.64 -0.77
C GLU A 110 4.27 8.92 -0.09
N SER A 111 3.60 9.82 -0.83
CA SER A 111 3.04 11.05 -0.26
C SER A 111 2.00 10.73 0.81
N LEU A 112 1.03 9.87 0.48
CA LEU A 112 -0.06 9.48 1.39
C LEU A 112 0.48 8.78 2.65
N LEU A 113 1.47 7.89 2.49
CA LEU A 113 2.12 7.20 3.59
C LEU A 113 2.84 8.19 4.52
N GLY A 114 3.55 9.17 3.97
CA GLY A 114 4.21 10.22 4.74
C GLY A 114 3.22 11.17 5.44
N GLU A 115 2.12 11.53 4.78
CA GLU A 115 1.06 12.37 5.36
C GLU A 115 0.29 11.64 6.46
N PHE A 116 0.04 10.34 6.30
CA PHE A 116 -0.61 9.53 7.32
C PHE A 116 0.27 9.35 8.56
N GLN A 117 1.57 9.08 8.39
CA GLN A 117 2.51 9.02 9.52
C GLN A 117 2.46 10.28 10.39
N LYS A 118 2.44 11.46 9.76
CA LYS A 118 2.27 12.74 10.48
C LYS A 118 0.93 12.81 11.22
N ALA A 119 -0.15 12.32 10.63
CA ALA A 119 -1.48 12.36 11.25
C ALA A 119 -1.59 11.45 12.49
N ILE A 120 -0.73 10.45 12.63
CA ILE A 120 -0.71 9.49 13.75
C ILE A 120 0.50 9.68 14.68
N ASP A 121 1.32 10.72 14.47
CA ASP A 121 2.57 10.98 15.18
C ASP A 121 3.50 9.74 15.23
N PHE A 122 3.74 9.13 14.08
CA PHE A 122 4.67 8.01 13.90
C PHE A 122 5.96 8.49 13.24
#